data_AF-A0A8T2PAR0-F1
#
_entry.id   AF-A0A8T2PAR0-F1
#
_cell.length_a   1.000
_cell.length_b   1.000
_cell.length_c   1.000
_cell.angle_alpha   90.00
_cell.angle_beta   90.00
_cell.angle_gamma   90.00
#
_symmetry.space_group_name_H-M   'P 1'
#
loop_
_entity.id
_entity.type
_entity.pdbx_description
1 polymer ?
#
loop_
_entity_poly.entity_id
_entity_poly.type
_entity_poly.pdbx_seq_one_letter_code
_entity_poly.pdbx_strand_id
1 'polypeptide(L)'
;MRNTSREEVRWRFAWGKSAHSGKEGTFSVSPEDGTLAPDQSVCITVTFSAASSGLCRVALPLFLWEESLHPYRLLGLSACVRVPTITFLPAQVILAPVPLDTPATATLCLLPAGYI
;
A
#
# COMPACT_ATOMS: atom_id res chain seq x y z
N MET A 1 5.34 -16.12 10.52
CA MET A 1 5.90 -15.96 11.87
C MET A 1 6.00 -17.32 12.54
N ARG A 2 7.08 -17.58 13.28
CA ARG A 2 7.31 -18.88 13.93
C ARG A 2 7.73 -18.67 15.39
N ASN A 3 7.16 -19.46 16.29
CA ASN A 3 7.66 -19.52 17.67
C ASN A 3 8.90 -20.43 17.73
N THR A 4 10.00 -19.89 18.24
CA THR A 4 11.26 -20.60 18.45
C THR A 4 11.59 -20.80 19.93
N SER A 5 10.70 -20.40 20.83
CA SER A 5 10.84 -20.64 22.27
C SER A 5 10.35 -22.05 22.62
N ARG A 6 10.65 -22.48 23.84
CA ARG A 6 10.15 -23.75 24.41
C ARG A 6 8.79 -23.62 25.07
N GLU A 7 8.23 -22.42 25.10
CA GLU A 7 7.01 -22.07 25.81
C GLU A 7 5.96 -21.52 24.84
N GLU A 8 4.71 -21.48 25.28
CA GLU A 8 3.65 -20.84 24.53
C GLU A 8 3.86 -19.32 24.51
N VAL A 9 3.83 -18.72 23.32
CA VAL A 9 3.99 -17.27 23.16
C VAL A 9 2.70 -16.64 22.66
N ARG A 10 2.17 -15.69 23.44
CA ARG A 10 1.07 -14.81 23.04
C ARG A 10 1.63 -13.55 22.41
N TRP A 11 1.10 -13.18 21.26
CA TRP A 11 1.60 -12.07 20.47
C TRP A 11 0.45 -11.20 19.97
N ARG A 12 0.72 -9.91 19.75
CA ARG A 12 -0.23 -8.98 19.15
C ARG A 12 0.47 -7.86 18.39
N PHE A 13 -0.12 -7.43 17.29
CA PHE A 13 0.19 -6.17 16.65
C PHE A 13 -0.61 -5.05 17.32
N ALA A 14 0.01 -3.90 17.49
CA ALA A 14 -0.71 -2.70 17.90
C ALA A 14 -0.37 -1.56 16.96
N TRP A 15 -1.37 -1.04 16.27
CA TRP A 15 -1.21 0.18 15.50
C TRP A 15 -0.94 1.34 16.47
N GLY A 16 0.21 2.00 16.36
CA GLY A 16 0.52 3.14 17.22
C GLY A 16 -0.48 4.27 17.00
N LYS A 17 -0.79 5.07 18.03
CA LYS A 17 -1.63 6.28 17.91
C LYS A 17 -1.15 7.26 16.82
N SER A 18 0.13 7.16 16.41
CA SER A 18 0.73 7.97 15.35
C SER A 18 0.44 7.47 13.94
N ALA A 19 -0.02 6.23 13.75
CA ALA A 19 -0.11 5.64 12.42
C ALA A 19 -1.41 6.04 11.68
N HIS A 20 -2.19 6.96 12.26
CA HIS A 20 -3.26 7.71 11.59
C HIS A 20 -2.98 9.21 11.44
N SER A 21 -1.75 9.67 11.71
CA SER A 21 -1.40 11.06 11.46
C SER A 21 -1.18 11.26 9.96
N GLY A 22 -2.27 11.60 9.26
CA GLY A 22 -2.23 12.31 7.99
C GLY A 22 -2.11 11.44 6.74
N LYS A 23 -3.27 11.05 6.20
CA LYS A 23 -3.53 10.98 4.74
C LYS A 23 -2.48 10.24 3.87
N GLU A 24 -2.39 8.91 3.89
CA GLU A 24 -1.72 8.16 2.80
C GLU A 24 -1.90 6.65 2.92
N GLY A 25 -2.94 6.10 2.29
CA GLY A 25 -3.22 4.66 2.26
C GLY A 25 -3.40 3.99 3.63
N THR A 26 -3.83 2.74 3.65
CA THR A 26 -4.06 1.98 4.89
C THR A 26 -3.44 0.61 4.74
N PHE A 27 -2.43 0.34 5.55
CA PHE A 27 -1.97 -1.04 5.79
C PHE A 27 -2.92 -1.70 6.78
N SER A 28 -3.24 -2.97 6.56
CA SER A 28 -3.89 -3.83 7.54
C SER A 28 -3.17 -5.15 7.64
N VAL A 29 -3.28 -5.82 8.79
CA VAL A 29 -2.65 -7.11 9.05
C VAL A 29 -3.68 -8.10 9.57
N SER A 30 -3.54 -9.36 9.21
CA SER A 30 -4.42 -10.42 9.70
C SER A 30 -3.67 -11.76 9.77
N PRO A 31 -3.74 -12.50 10.90
CA PRO A 31 -4.37 -12.11 12.16
C PRO A 31 -3.61 -10.97 12.88
N GLU A 32 -4.33 -10.16 13.67
CA GLU A 32 -3.74 -9.06 14.47
C GLU A 32 -3.10 -9.56 15.77
N ASP A 33 -3.60 -10.64 16.32
CA ASP A 33 -3.09 -11.28 17.54
C ASP A 33 -3.25 -12.80 17.47
N GLY A 34 -2.62 -13.48 18.43
CA GLY A 34 -2.82 -14.89 18.61
C GLY A 34 -1.81 -15.52 19.57
N THR A 35 -1.79 -16.84 19.54
CA THR A 35 -0.95 -17.67 20.40
C THR A 35 -0.24 -18.71 19.55
N LEU A 36 1.03 -18.95 19.84
CA LEU A 36 1.83 -19.97 19.17
C LEU A 36 2.45 -20.92 20.21
N ALA A 37 2.12 -22.20 20.10
CA ALA A 37 2.83 -23.26 20.80
C ALA A 37 4.30 -23.36 20.33
N PRO A 38 5.19 -24.05 21.07
CA PRO A 38 6.56 -24.29 20.63
C PRO A 38 6.59 -24.86 19.20
N ASP A 39 7.50 -24.35 18.38
CA ASP A 39 7.68 -24.70 16.96
C ASP A 39 6.52 -24.38 16.01
N GLN A 40 5.39 -23.87 16.51
CA GLN A 40 4.25 -23.52 15.68
C GLN A 40 4.56 -22.28 14.81
N SER A 41 3.98 -22.27 13.61
CA SER A 41 4.04 -21.13 12.69
C SER A 41 2.65 -20.67 12.27
N VAL A 42 2.53 -19.38 12.00
CA VAL A 42 1.34 -18.75 11.43
C VAL A 42 1.71 -17.83 10.29
N CYS A 43 0.89 -17.80 9.24
CA CYS A 43 1.01 -16.83 8.15
C CYS A 43 0.31 -15.53 8.55
N ILE A 44 1.02 -14.41 8.40
CA ILE A 44 0.46 -13.08 8.59
C ILE A 44 0.25 -12.46 7.22
N THR A 45 -0.98 -12.10 6.91
CA THR A 45 -1.35 -11.39 5.69
C THR A 45 -1.20 -9.90 5.95
N VAL A 46 -0.51 -9.21 5.04
CA VAL A 46 -0.40 -7.75 5.04
C VAL A 46 -1.10 -7.23 3.80
N THR A 47 -2.10 -6.38 3.99
CA THR A 47 -2.86 -5.75 2.91
C THR A 47 -2.52 -4.27 2.88
N PHE A 48 -2.44 -3.69 1.69
CA PHE A 48 -2.23 -2.26 1.49
C PHE A 48 -3.26 -1.72 0.51
N SER A 49 -3.99 -0.69 0.93
CA SER A 49 -4.92 0.04 0.08
C SER A 49 -4.48 1.50 -0.02
N ALA A 50 -4.16 1.97 -1.23
CA ALA A 50 -3.71 3.32 -1.46
C ALA A 50 -4.88 4.31 -1.55
N ALA A 51 -4.80 5.42 -0.81
CA ALA A 51 -5.75 6.54 -0.95
C ALA A 51 -5.21 7.67 -1.86
N SER A 52 -3.89 7.76 -2.03
CA SER A 52 -3.20 8.79 -2.80
C SER A 52 -1.86 8.26 -3.35
N SER A 53 -1.34 8.90 -4.40
CA SER A 53 0.06 8.71 -4.81
C SER A 53 1.01 9.16 -3.72
N GLY A 54 2.15 8.50 -3.60
CA GLY A 54 3.18 8.88 -2.67
C GLY A 54 3.86 7.68 -2.02
N LEU A 55 4.80 7.98 -1.12
CA LEU A 55 5.52 7.00 -0.33
C LEU A 55 4.85 6.86 1.03
N CYS A 56 4.16 5.75 1.25
CA CYS A 56 3.62 5.39 2.55
C CYS A 56 4.65 4.57 3.34
N ARG A 57 4.94 4.98 4.58
CA ARG A 57 5.79 4.23 5.51
C ARG A 57 5.15 4.19 6.88
N VAL A 58 5.07 3.01 7.47
CA VAL A 58 4.57 2.81 8.83
C VAL A 58 5.47 1.83 9.58
N ALA A 59 5.67 2.10 10.87
CA ALA A 59 6.21 1.13 11.80
C ALA A 59 5.05 0.44 12.55
N LEU A 60 4.99 -0.89 12.46
CA LEU A 60 3.99 -1.73 13.13
C LEU A 60 4.63 -2.43 14.35
N PRO A 61 4.30 -2.00 15.57
CA PRO A 61 4.67 -2.68 16.81
C PRO A 61 4.14 -4.11 16.92
N LEU A 62 5.02 -5.05 17.24
CA LEU A 62 4.73 -6.41 17.69
C LEU A 62 5.05 -6.51 19.18
N PHE A 63 4.05 -6.88 19.98
CA PHE A 63 4.18 -7.14 21.40
C PHE A 63 4.08 -8.63 21.68
N LEU A 64 4.86 -9.10 22.66
CA LEU A 64 4.67 -10.40 23.29
C LEU A 64 4.04 -10.16 24.66
N TRP A 65 3.05 -10.95 25.07
CA TRP A 65 2.24 -10.63 26.26
C TRP A 65 3.02 -10.65 27.58
N GLU A 66 4.18 -11.33 27.64
CA GLU A 66 5.13 -11.21 28.76
C GLU A 66 5.74 -9.80 28.88
N GLU A 67 6.00 -9.13 27.76
CA GLU A 67 6.55 -7.78 27.69
C GLU A 67 5.49 -6.79 27.19
N SER A 68 4.56 -6.44 28.07
CA SER A 68 3.45 -5.52 27.74
C SER A 68 3.84 -4.04 27.71
N LEU A 69 5.03 -3.68 28.22
CA LEU A 69 5.50 -2.29 28.35
C LEU A 69 6.24 -1.78 27.10
N HIS A 70 6.97 -2.65 26.39
CA HIS A 70 7.77 -2.28 25.23
C HIS A 70 7.50 -3.25 24.07
N PRO A 71 7.47 -2.77 22.82
CA PRO A 71 7.32 -3.67 21.68
C PRO A 71 8.55 -4.55 21.54
N TYR A 72 8.34 -5.86 21.43
CA TYR A 72 9.37 -6.84 21.13
C TYR A 72 10.07 -6.53 19.80
N ARG A 73 9.30 -6.05 18.80
CA ARG A 73 9.84 -5.65 17.49
C ARG A 73 8.98 -4.58 16.85
N LEU A 74 9.61 -3.68 16.10
CA LEU A 74 8.93 -2.77 15.15
C LEU A 74 9.11 -3.30 13.72
N LEU A 75 8.01 -3.58 13.02
CA LEU A 75 8.01 -4.00 11.62
C LEU A 75 7.86 -2.78 10.72
N GLY A 76 8.86 -2.53 9.87
CA GLY A 76 8.78 -1.47 8.86
C GLY A 76 7.97 -1.93 7.66
N LEU A 77 6.84 -1.27 7.39
CA LEU A 77 6.02 -1.43 6.20
C LEU A 77 6.23 -0.22 5.29
N SER A 78 6.48 -0.46 4.01
CA SER A 78 6.64 0.60 3.02
C SER A 78 5.97 0.25 1.70
N ALA A 79 5.23 1.20 1.14
CA ALA A 79 4.61 1.08 -0.17
C ALA A 79 4.78 2.42 -0.92
N CYS A 80 4.97 2.33 -2.24
CA CYS A 80 5.05 3.51 -3.10
C CYS A 80 3.96 3.41 -4.16
N VAL A 81 3.07 4.40 -4.18
CA VAL A 81 1.95 4.46 -5.10
C VAL A 81 2.26 5.49 -6.17
N ARG A 82 2.28 5.05 -7.43
CA ARG A 82 2.37 5.93 -8.59
C ARG A 82 0.97 6.10 -9.16
N VAL A 83 0.60 7.35 -9.45
CA VAL A 83 -0.66 7.62 -10.17
C VAL A 83 -0.38 7.42 -11.65
N PRO A 84 -1.08 6.48 -12.31
CA PRO A 84 -1.00 6.36 -13.75
C PRO A 84 -1.61 7.60 -14.40
N THR A 85 -0.96 8.09 -15.44
CA THR A 85 -1.44 9.23 -16.23
C THR A 85 -1.39 8.89 -17.70
N ILE A 86 -2.35 9.42 -18.46
CA ILE A 86 -2.37 9.35 -19.92
C ILE A 86 -2.36 10.79 -20.41
N THR A 87 -1.40 11.12 -21.28
CA THR A 87 -1.31 12.43 -21.93
C THR A 87 -1.45 12.26 -23.43
N PHE A 88 -1.75 13.36 -24.14
CA PHE A 88 -2.03 13.36 -25.57
C PHE A 88 -0.99 14.22 -26.31
N LEU A 89 -0.57 13.76 -27.49
CA LEU A 89 0.31 14.51 -28.37
C LEU A 89 -0.27 14.55 -29.81
N PRO A 90 -0.71 15.71 -30.33
CA PRO A 90 -0.71 17.01 -29.66
C PRO A 90 -1.73 17.09 -28.51
N ALA A 91 -1.49 17.97 -27.54
CA ALA A 91 -2.38 18.17 -26.40
C ALA A 91 -3.76 18.76 -26.81
N GLN A 92 -3.83 19.38 -27.97
CA GLN A 92 -5.05 19.93 -28.54
C GLN A 92 -5.05 19.76 -30.06
N VAL A 93 -6.21 19.45 -30.61
CA VAL A 93 -6.48 19.42 -32.05
C VAL A 93 -7.59 20.42 -32.34
N ILE A 94 -7.37 21.31 -33.30
CA ILE A 94 -8.39 22.21 -33.84
C ILE A 94 -8.59 21.85 -35.30
N LEU A 95 -9.79 21.39 -35.65
CA LEU A 95 -10.17 21.15 -37.04
C LEU A 95 -10.68 22.47 -37.64
N ALA A 96 -10.10 22.89 -38.75
CA ALA A 96 -10.60 24.02 -39.50
C ALA A 96 -11.95 23.69 -40.16
N PRO A 97 -12.79 24.69 -40.48
CA PRO A 97 -13.97 24.47 -41.30
C PRO A 97 -13.62 23.72 -42.58
N VAL A 98 -14.36 22.66 -42.88
CA VAL A 98 -14.19 21.86 -44.10
C VAL A 98 -15.43 21.96 -44.99
N PRO A 99 -15.28 21.81 -46.32
CA PRO A 99 -16.41 21.78 -47.23
C PRO A 99 -17.43 20.71 -46.86
N LEU A 100 -18.68 20.92 -47.31
CA LEU A 100 -19.76 19.94 -47.16
C LEU A 100 -19.34 18.60 -47.77
N ASP A 101 -19.70 17.51 -47.09
CA ASP A 101 -19.40 16.12 -47.47
C ASP A 101 -17.90 15.77 -47.61
N THR A 102 -17.00 16.53 -46.96
CA THR A 102 -15.56 16.20 -46.91
C THR A 102 -15.15 15.75 -45.51
N PRO A 103 -14.49 14.58 -45.34
CA PRO A 103 -14.04 14.12 -44.03
C PRO A 103 -12.83 14.94 -43.55
N ALA A 104 -12.83 15.32 -42.27
CA ALA A 104 -11.69 15.88 -41.56
C ALA A 104 -11.18 14.87 -40.53
N THR A 105 -9.87 14.59 -40.53
CA THR A 105 -9.27 13.62 -39.60
C THR A 105 -8.03 14.23 -38.96
N ALA A 106 -7.86 13.95 -37.67
CA ALA A 106 -6.64 14.23 -36.95
C ALA A 106 -6.24 13.00 -36.15
N THR A 107 -4.94 12.79 -36.04
CA THR A 107 -4.35 11.71 -35.25
C THR A 107 -3.65 12.31 -34.05
N LEU A 108 -3.79 11.66 -32.91
CA LEU A 108 -3.09 12.01 -31.69
C LEU A 108 -2.54 10.75 -31.04
N CYS A 109 -1.37 10.88 -30.42
CA CYS A 109 -0.70 9.80 -29.72
C CYS A 109 -1.14 9.80 -28.25
N LEU A 110 -1.46 8.62 -27.73
CA LEU A 110 -1.64 8.38 -26.30
C LEU A 110 -0.27 8.07 -25.68
N LEU A 111 0.13 8.87 -24.70
CA LEU A 111 1.39 8.71 -23.99
C LEU A 111 1.09 8.26 -22.55
N PRO A 112 1.11 6.94 -22.27
CA PRO A 112 0.93 6.43 -20.92
C PRO A 112 2.20 6.66 -20.08
N ALA A 113 2.02 7.04 -18.82
CA ALA A 113 3.10 7.20 -17.85
C ALA A 113 2.64 6.69 -16.47
N GLY A 114 3.59 6.18 -15.67
CA GLY A 114 3.30 5.77 -14.29
C GLY A 114 2.59 4.41 -14.12
N TYR A 115 2.58 3.56 -15.15
CA TYR A 115 2.01 2.18 -15.13
C TYR A 115 3.04 1.08 -14.78
N ILE A 116 4.21 1.46 -14.25
CA ILE A 116 5.29 0.55 -13.83
C ILE A 116 5.31 0.36 -12.32
#